data_AF-X1BP78-F1
#
_entry.id   AF-X1BP78-F1
#
_cell.length_a   1.000
_cell.length_b   1.000
_cell.length_c   1.000
_cell.angle_alpha   90.00
_cell.angle_beta   90.00
_cell.angle_gamma   90.00
#
_symmetry.space_group_name_H-M   'P 1'
#
loop_
_entity.id
_entity.type
_entity.pdbx_description
1 polymer ?
#
loop_
_entity_poly.entity_id
_entity_poly.type
_entity_poly.pdbx_seq_one_letter_code
_entity_poly.pdbx_strand_id
1 'polypeptide(L)'
;VNALKGDYMISRTLDVELVVYVSAQHQIGRALDIMGVNDELSSVGVVCIGEDEKKVRECLMGIAEKVGEEISPMFSPTSEKISSLMQNFGITELEMKQFYDSDDLASRNQALSKCVVSRVSQVCFGA
;
A
#
# COMPACT_ATOMS: atom_id res chain seq x y z
N VAL A 1 6.48 11.68 -3.91
CA VAL A 1 7.01 13.01 -4.34
C VAL A 1 8.53 13.06 -4.39
N ASN A 2 9.25 12.37 -3.49
CA ASN A 2 10.73 12.41 -3.46
C ASN A 2 11.37 11.82 -4.73
N ALA A 3 10.89 10.66 -5.22
CA ALA A 3 11.36 10.08 -6.49
C ALA A 3 11.15 11.01 -7.70
N LEU A 4 9.98 11.65 -7.78
CA LEU A 4 9.68 12.68 -8.78
C LEU A 4 10.62 13.88 -8.67
N LYS A 5 10.85 14.39 -7.44
CA LYS A 5 11.72 15.55 -7.20
C LYS A 5 13.20 15.24 -7.42
N GLY A 6 13.61 13.99 -7.23
CA GLY A 6 14.98 13.54 -7.37
C GLY A 6 15.31 12.92 -8.74
N ASP A 7 14.37 12.87 -9.67
CA ASP A 7 14.52 12.33 -11.02
C ASP A 7 14.96 10.85 -11.09
N TYR A 8 14.46 10.04 -10.16
CA TYR A 8 14.73 8.60 -10.10
C TYR A 8 13.43 7.77 -10.13
N MET A 9 12.40 8.28 -10.80
CA MET A 9 11.15 7.52 -10.98
C MET A 9 11.36 6.30 -11.88
N ILE A 10 10.78 5.18 -11.47
CA ILE A 10 10.75 3.94 -12.26
C ILE A 10 9.76 4.04 -13.42
N SER A 11 8.68 4.81 -13.22
CA SER A 11 7.57 4.99 -14.16
C SER A 11 7.45 6.44 -14.66
N ARG A 12 6.57 6.63 -15.65
CA ARG A 12 6.40 7.92 -16.34
C ARG A 12 5.43 8.88 -15.65
N THR A 13 4.62 8.39 -14.71
CA THR A 13 3.55 9.16 -14.06
C THR A 13 3.46 8.82 -12.57
N LEU A 14 3.08 9.82 -11.76
CA LEU A 14 3.13 9.71 -10.29
C LEU A 14 2.17 8.64 -9.72
N ASP A 15 1.04 8.41 -10.38
CA ASP A 15 0.06 7.38 -10.05
C ASP A 15 0.62 5.97 -10.22
N VAL A 16 1.27 5.69 -11.36
CA VAL A 16 1.94 4.41 -11.60
C VAL A 16 3.13 4.23 -10.65
N GLU A 17 3.88 5.31 -10.40
CA GLU A 17 5.01 5.30 -9.48
C GLU A 17 4.58 4.93 -8.06
N LEU A 18 3.46 5.48 -7.61
CA LEU A 18 2.88 5.16 -6.31
C LEU A 18 2.57 3.67 -6.20
N VAL A 19 1.94 3.09 -7.22
CA VAL A 19 1.58 1.66 -7.24
C VAL A 19 2.83 0.78 -7.20
N VAL A 20 3.87 1.13 -7.98
CA VAL A 20 5.16 0.42 -7.98
C VAL A 20 5.78 0.40 -6.58
N TYR A 21 5.92 1.57 -5.95
CA TYR A 21 6.51 1.64 -4.61
C TYR A 21 5.68 0.95 -3.54
N VAL A 22 4.36 1.15 -3.53
CA VAL A 22 3.48 0.52 -2.51
C VAL A 22 3.49 -1.00 -2.62
N SER A 23 3.64 -1.55 -3.84
CA SER A 23 3.76 -3.00 -4.06
C SER A 23 5.12 -3.60 -3.66
N ALA A 24 6.11 -2.76 -3.32
CA ALA A 24 7.50 -3.15 -3.12
C ALA A 24 8.06 -3.98 -4.30
N GLN A 25 7.74 -3.56 -5.55
CA GLN A 25 8.24 -4.17 -6.77
C GLN A 25 9.07 -3.19 -7.60
N HIS A 26 9.97 -3.71 -8.44
CA HIS A 26 10.65 -2.92 -9.49
C HIS A 26 9.95 -3.05 -10.86
N GLN A 27 9.01 -3.99 -11.01
CA GLN A 27 8.33 -4.27 -12.26
C GLN A 27 6.88 -3.78 -12.20
N ILE A 28 6.51 -2.87 -13.11
CA ILE A 28 5.17 -2.28 -13.18
C ILE A 28 4.07 -3.34 -13.34
N GLY A 29 4.27 -4.33 -14.21
CA GLY A 29 3.29 -5.40 -14.42
C GLY A 29 2.97 -6.14 -13.12
N ARG A 30 4.01 -6.54 -12.37
CA ARG A 30 3.84 -7.22 -11.08
C ARG A 30 3.22 -6.31 -10.02
N ALA A 31 3.54 -5.02 -10.03
CA ALA A 31 2.93 -4.05 -9.14
C ALA A 31 1.41 -3.93 -9.38
N LEU A 32 0.99 -3.89 -10.64
CA LEU A 32 -0.42 -3.86 -11.03
C LEU A 32 -1.14 -5.18 -10.71
N ASP A 33 -0.48 -6.33 -10.82
CA ASP A 33 -1.09 -7.61 -10.41
C ASP A 33 -1.39 -7.66 -8.90
N ILE A 34 -0.56 -7.02 -8.07
CA ILE A 34 -0.69 -7.04 -6.60
C ILE A 34 -1.62 -5.93 -6.10
N MET A 35 -1.50 -4.72 -6.63
CA MET A 35 -2.13 -3.50 -6.11
C MET A 35 -3.11 -2.84 -7.08
N GLY A 36 -3.22 -3.34 -8.31
CA GLY A 36 -4.13 -2.81 -9.32
C GLY A 36 -5.58 -3.19 -9.05
N VAL A 37 -6.50 -2.42 -9.64
CA VAL A 37 -7.94 -2.66 -9.56
C VAL A 37 -8.33 -3.78 -10.53
N ASN A 38 -9.14 -4.73 -10.06
CA ASN A 38 -9.71 -5.81 -10.87
C ASN A 38 -11.16 -6.08 -10.49
N ASP A 39 -11.87 -6.85 -11.33
CA ASP A 39 -13.32 -7.10 -11.21
C ASP A 39 -13.69 -7.99 -10.01
N GLU A 40 -12.73 -8.64 -9.37
CA GLU A 40 -12.95 -9.51 -8.20
C GLU A 40 -12.86 -8.75 -6.87
N LEU A 41 -12.49 -7.46 -6.89
CA LEU A 41 -12.37 -6.64 -5.69
C LEU A 41 -13.73 -6.22 -5.14
N SER A 42 -13.95 -6.50 -3.86
CA SER A 42 -15.12 -6.02 -3.10
C SER A 42 -14.90 -4.65 -2.43
N SER A 43 -13.68 -4.11 -2.50
CA SER A 43 -13.30 -2.84 -1.90
C SER A 43 -12.11 -2.24 -2.65
N VAL A 44 -12.06 -0.91 -2.75
CA VAL A 44 -10.99 -0.18 -3.42
C VAL A 44 -10.32 0.81 -2.47
N GLY A 45 -9.00 0.93 -2.57
CA GLY A 45 -8.24 2.01 -1.93
C GLY A 45 -8.10 3.19 -2.88
N VAL A 46 -8.44 4.39 -2.44
CA VAL A 46 -8.33 5.62 -3.24
C VAL A 46 -7.30 6.55 -2.61
N VAL A 47 -6.33 6.99 -3.42
CA VAL A 47 -5.32 7.98 -3.02
C VAL A 47 -5.43 9.18 -3.95
N CYS A 48 -5.68 10.35 -3.37
CA CYS A 48 -5.70 11.62 -4.09
C CYS A 48 -4.59 12.52 -3.56
N ILE A 49 -3.71 13.00 -4.45
CA ILE A 49 -2.59 13.89 -4.10
C ILE A 49 -2.79 15.20 -4.86
N GLY A 50 -2.87 16.30 -4.13
CA GLY A 50 -3.01 17.65 -4.70
C GLY A 50 -2.58 18.72 -3.71
N GLU A 51 -2.27 19.91 -4.22
CA GLU A 51 -1.83 21.05 -3.41
C GLU A 51 -3.00 21.78 -2.74
N ASP A 52 -4.19 21.70 -3.34
CA ASP A 52 -5.41 22.35 -2.87
C ASP A 52 -6.31 21.34 -2.16
N GLU A 53 -6.39 21.45 -0.83
CA GLU A 53 -7.20 20.56 0.01
C GLU A 53 -8.67 20.52 -0.43
N LYS A 54 -9.24 21.66 -0.84
CA LYS A 54 -10.65 21.73 -1.25
C LYS A 54 -10.88 20.87 -2.49
N LYS A 55 -10.01 21.00 -3.49
CA LYS A 55 -10.08 20.18 -4.71
C LYS A 55 -9.87 18.69 -4.43
N VAL A 56 -8.95 18.36 -3.52
CA VAL A 56 -8.73 16.96 -3.10
C VAL A 56 -9.99 16.38 -2.47
N ARG A 57 -10.65 17.12 -1.57
CA ARG A 57 -11.91 16.69 -0.95
C ARG A 57 -13.05 16.55 -1.96
N GLU A 58 -13.22 17.52 -2.85
CA GLU A 58 -14.22 17.45 -3.94
C GLU A 58 -13.98 16.23 -4.84
N CYS A 59 -12.72 15.93 -5.17
CA CYS A 59 -12.34 14.75 -5.93
C CYS A 59 -12.71 13.45 -5.19
N LEU A 60 -12.36 13.33 -3.91
CA LEU A 60 -12.69 12.15 -3.10
C LEU A 60 -14.20 11.94 -2.97
N MET A 61 -14.97 13.00 -2.74
CA MET A 61 -16.44 12.92 -2.70
C MET A 61 -17.01 12.41 -4.03
N GLY A 62 -16.56 12.97 -5.15
CA GLY A 62 -17.01 12.54 -6.48
C GLY A 62 -16.59 11.11 -6.85
N ILE A 63 -15.52 10.59 -6.23
CA ILE A 63 -15.14 9.18 -6.38
C ILE A 63 -16.02 8.28 -5.50
N ALA A 64 -16.24 8.65 -4.23
CA ALA A 64 -17.10 7.89 -3.32
C ALA A 64 -18.51 7.69 -3.89
N GLU A 65 -19.09 8.72 -4.52
CA GLU A 65 -20.38 8.61 -5.23
C GLU A 65 -20.41 7.53 -6.33
N LYS A 66 -19.26 7.15 -6.88
CA LYS A 66 -19.13 6.16 -7.97
C LYS A 66 -18.71 4.78 -7.50
N VAL A 67 -17.87 4.69 -6.46
CA VAL A 67 -17.25 3.43 -6.02
C VAL A 67 -17.93 2.85 -4.77
N GLY A 68 -18.76 3.63 -4.08
CA GLY A 68 -19.48 3.23 -2.89
C GLY A 68 -19.04 3.99 -1.63
N GLU A 69 -19.59 3.56 -0.49
CA GLU A 69 -19.36 4.22 0.79
C GLU A 69 -17.96 3.95 1.36
N GLU A 70 -17.43 4.92 2.10
CA GLU A 70 -16.16 4.78 2.81
C GLU A 70 -16.29 3.76 3.96
N ILE A 71 -15.36 2.81 4.03
CA ILE A 71 -15.36 1.78 5.07
C ILE A 71 -14.70 2.32 6.34
N SER A 72 -15.41 2.23 7.48
CA SER A 72 -14.88 2.61 8.79
C SER A 72 -15.03 1.45 9.81
N PRO A 73 -13.96 1.05 10.54
CA PRO A 73 -12.61 1.60 10.48
C PRO A 73 -11.84 1.09 9.25
N MET A 74 -11.17 2.01 8.55
CA MET A 74 -10.28 1.68 7.44
C MET A 74 -9.19 0.71 7.89
N PHE A 75 -8.84 -0.26 7.03
CA PHE A 75 -7.72 -1.19 7.22
C PHE A 75 -7.71 -1.97 8.55
N SER A 76 -8.89 -2.25 9.12
CA SER A 76 -9.00 -3.06 10.34
C SER A 76 -8.25 -4.39 10.20
N PRO A 77 -7.31 -4.72 11.13
CA PRO A 77 -6.46 -5.90 11.01
C PRO A 77 -7.27 -7.17 11.29
N THR A 78 -7.08 -8.18 10.45
CA THR A 78 -7.56 -9.54 10.68
C THR A 78 -6.43 -10.52 10.40
N SER A 79 -6.52 -11.72 10.96
CA SER A 79 -5.52 -12.77 10.73
C SER A 79 -5.34 -13.10 9.24
N GLU A 80 -6.44 -13.08 8.48
CA GLU A 80 -6.46 -13.35 7.04
C GLU A 80 -5.75 -12.23 6.28
N LYS A 81 -6.00 -10.96 6.62
CA LYS A 81 -5.31 -9.82 6.00
C LYS A 81 -3.81 -9.85 6.29
N ILE A 82 -3.43 -10.13 7.54
CA ILE A 82 -2.02 -10.23 7.93
C ILE A 82 -1.34 -11.34 7.12
N SER A 83 -1.95 -12.52 7.06
CA SER A 83 -1.39 -13.67 6.33
C SER A 83 -1.27 -13.40 4.82
N SER A 84 -2.29 -12.79 4.22
CA SER A 84 -2.29 -12.41 2.80
C SER A 84 -1.20 -11.37 2.49
N LEU A 85 -1.05 -10.34 3.32
CA LEU A 85 0.01 -9.34 3.17
C LEU A 85 1.39 -9.97 3.36
N MET A 86 1.58 -10.85 4.34
CA MET A 86 2.85 -11.56 4.52
C MET A 86 3.22 -12.35 3.26
N GLN A 87 2.27 -13.06 2.66
CA GLN A 87 2.51 -13.79 1.41
C GLN A 87 2.88 -12.85 0.26
N ASN A 88 2.14 -11.76 0.08
CA ASN A 88 2.35 -10.81 -1.02
C ASN A 88 3.72 -10.10 -0.93
N PHE A 89 4.18 -9.80 0.28
CA PHE A 89 5.47 -9.14 0.52
C PHE A 89 6.64 -10.12 0.79
N GLY A 90 6.40 -11.43 0.74
CA GLY A 90 7.41 -12.44 1.03
C GLY A 90 7.99 -12.31 2.44
N ILE A 91 7.13 -12.05 3.42
CA ILE A 91 7.48 -11.89 4.84
C ILE A 91 7.19 -13.21 5.55
N THR A 92 8.20 -13.71 6.26
CA THR A 92 8.11 -14.96 7.02
C THR A 92 7.68 -14.73 8.46
N GLU A 93 7.11 -15.75 9.10
CA GLU A 93 6.80 -15.72 10.55
C GLU A 93 8.07 -15.51 11.39
N LEU A 94 9.23 -15.99 10.94
CA LEU A 94 10.49 -15.82 11.65
C LEU A 94 10.95 -14.35 11.64
N GLU A 95 10.78 -13.64 10.52
CA GLU A 95 11.02 -12.20 10.44
C GLU A 95 10.05 -11.42 11.33
N MET A 96 8.76 -11.79 11.30
CA MET A 96 7.72 -11.15 12.11
C MET A 96 8.04 -11.21 13.61
N LYS A 97 8.45 -12.39 14.11
CA LYS A 97 8.81 -12.62 15.52
C LYS A 97 9.96 -11.75 16.04
N GLN A 98 10.74 -11.11 15.17
CA GLN A 98 11.77 -10.16 15.59
C GLN A 98 11.19 -8.82 16.06
N PHE A 99 9.92 -8.55 15.77
CA PHE A 99 9.31 -7.24 15.94
C PHE A 99 8.11 -7.19 16.90
N TYR A 100 7.73 -8.32 17.51
CA TYR A 100 6.65 -8.39 18.50
C TYR A 100 6.98 -9.35 19.65
N ASP A 101 6.54 -8.99 20.86
CA ASP A 101 6.71 -9.80 22.09
C ASP A 101 5.43 -10.57 22.47
N SER A 102 4.27 -10.18 21.93
CA SER A 102 2.97 -10.83 22.14
C SER A 102 2.27 -11.14 20.82
N ASP A 103 1.63 -12.32 20.73
CA ASP A 103 0.98 -12.82 19.51
C ASP A 103 -0.46 -12.30 19.32
N ASP A 104 -0.75 -11.09 19.82
CA ASP A 104 -2.04 -10.43 19.59
C ASP A 104 -2.07 -9.70 18.23
N LEU A 105 -3.28 -9.48 17.70
CA LEU A 105 -3.47 -8.90 16.37
C LEU A 105 -2.84 -7.51 16.21
N ALA A 106 -2.87 -6.67 17.26
CA ALA A 106 -2.34 -5.32 17.18
C ALA A 106 -0.82 -5.35 17.07
N SER A 107 -0.16 -6.15 17.91
CA SER A 107 1.29 -6.35 17.90
C SER A 107 1.77 -6.96 16.58
N ARG A 108 1.06 -7.96 16.06
CA ARG A 108 1.36 -8.54 14.74
C ARG A 108 1.18 -7.52 13.61
N ASN A 109 0.12 -6.73 13.63
CA ASN A 109 -0.10 -5.69 12.62
C ASN A 109 1.01 -4.62 12.63
N GLN A 110 1.51 -4.27 13.82
CA GLN A 110 2.64 -3.35 13.96
C GLN A 110 3.94 -3.97 13.44
N ALA A 111 4.22 -5.24 13.74
CA ALA A 111 5.37 -5.96 13.20
C ALA A 111 5.32 -6.05 11.67
N LEU A 112 4.15 -6.39 11.11
CA LEU A 112 3.95 -6.44 9.66
C LEU A 112 4.24 -5.09 9.01
N SER A 113 3.74 -4.00 9.60
CA SER A 113 3.98 -2.64 9.10
C SER A 113 5.48 -2.33 9.01
N LYS A 114 6.27 -2.73 10.01
CA LYS A 114 7.74 -2.55 9.99
C LYS A 114 8.40 -3.35 8.86
N CYS A 115 8.01 -4.61 8.68
CA CYS A 115 8.52 -5.47 7.61
C CYS A 115 8.16 -4.91 6.23
N VAL A 116 6.91 -4.47 6.02
CA VAL A 116 6.47 -3.87 4.75
C VAL A 116 7.24 -2.57 4.47
N VAL A 117 7.40 -1.69 5.46
CA VAL A 117 8.21 -0.46 5.29
C VAL A 117 9.64 -0.80 4.88
N SER A 118 10.23 -1.86 5.45
CA SER A 118 11.56 -2.34 5.04
C SER A 118 11.60 -2.76 3.57
N ARG A 119 10.62 -3.56 3.11
CA ARG A 119 10.51 -3.99 1.71
C ARG A 119 10.34 -2.81 0.74
N VAL A 120 9.44 -1.88 1.05
CA VAL A 120 9.24 -0.66 0.24
C VAL A 120 10.52 0.17 0.19
N SER A 121 11.22 0.32 1.31
CA SER A 121 12.48 1.07 1.38
C SER A 121 13.57 0.45 0.52
N GLN A 122 13.66 -0.89 0.45
CA GLN A 122 14.64 -1.57 -0.40
C GLN A 122 14.47 -1.23 -1.88
N VAL A 123 13.22 -1.08 -2.34
CA VAL A 123 12.93 -0.66 -3.71
C VAL A 123 13.37 0.78 -3.96
N CYS A 124 13.26 1.66 -2.95
CA CYS A 124 13.69 3.06 -3.03
C CYS A 124 15.21 3.24 -3.10
N PHE A 125 15.98 2.40 -2.42
CA PHE A 125 17.44 2.53 -2.33
C PHE A 125 18.21 1.64 -3.32
N GLY A 126 17.53 0.70 -3.97
CA GLY A 126 18.12 -0.21 -4.97
C GLY A 126 18.07 0.30 -6.42
N ALA A 127 17.58 1.53 -6.65
CA ALA A 127 17.49 2.18 -7.96
C ALA A 127 18.73 3.04 -8.25
#